data_AF-A0A0S7ZVQ5-F1
#
_entry.id   AF-A0A0S7ZVQ5-F1
#
_cell.length_a   1.000
_cell.length_b   1.000
_cell.length_c   1.000
_cell.angle_alpha   90.00
_cell.angle_beta   90.00
_cell.angle_gamma   90.00
#
_symmetry.space_group_name_H-M   'P 1'
#
loop_
_entity.id
_entity.type
_entity.pdbx_description
1 polymer ?
#
loop_
_entity_poly.entity_id
_entity_poly.type
_entity_poly.pdbx_seq_one_letter_code
_entity_poly.pdbx_strand_id
1 'polypeptide(L)' 'MTPSDRPRSPYPADWEQVADLRVFYTTPPEWEKLIGWRADMRRKGWRLLRVTSGSIEIVAVFGRTKAELLDRKGDR' A
#
# COMPACT_ATOMS: atom_id res chain seq x y z
N MET A 1 -10.03 18.39 36.02
CA MET A 1 -9.20 18.16 34.83
C MET A 1 -9.54 16.78 34.29
N THR A 2 -10.28 16.70 33.18
CA THR A 2 -10.66 15.43 32.54
C THR A 2 -9.46 14.88 31.76
N PRO A 3 -9.06 13.61 31.95
CA PRO A 3 -8.00 13.01 31.16
C PRO A 3 -8.58 12.44 29.86
N SER A 4 -7.79 12.48 28.79
CA SER A 4 -8.03 11.83 27.48
C SER A 4 -8.68 12.69 26.39
N ASP A 5 -8.02 13.79 26.06
CA ASP A 5 -7.94 14.22 24.66
C ASP A 5 -6.55 13.79 24.14
N ARG A 6 -6.37 12.48 23.90
CA ARG A 6 -5.24 12.04 23.09
C ARG A 6 -5.70 12.19 21.65
N PRO A 7 -5.02 12.97 20.80
CA PRO A 7 -5.39 13.05 19.39
C PRO A 7 -5.36 11.63 18.85
N ARG A 8 -6.53 11.13 18.42
CA ARG A 8 -6.60 9.92 17.59
C ARG A 8 -5.69 10.21 16.42
N SER A 9 -4.52 9.58 16.40
CA SER A 9 -3.58 9.71 15.30
C SER A 9 -4.39 9.52 14.00
N PRO A 10 -4.32 10.46 13.03
CA PRO A 10 -5.11 10.38 11.81
C PRO A 10 -4.73 9.17 10.95
N TYR A 11 -3.66 8.47 11.32
CA TYR A 11 -3.13 7.31 10.63
C TYR A 11 -3.48 6.01 11.38
N PRO A 12 -3.73 4.90 10.65
CA PRO A 12 -3.94 3.58 11.25
C PRO A 12 -2.80 3.16 12.18
N ALA A 13 -3.09 2.32 13.18
CA ALA A 13 -2.13 1.86 14.19
C ALA A 13 -0.85 1.25 13.59
N ASP A 14 -0.96 0.62 12.42
CA ASP A 14 0.15 -0.06 11.74
C ASP A 14 0.81 0.81 10.66
N TRP A 15 0.51 2.10 10.60
CA TRP A 15 1.13 3.02 9.64
C TRP A 15 2.65 3.07 9.81
N GLU A 16 3.15 2.98 11.04
CA GLU A 16 4.58 2.88 11.33
C GLU A 16 5.22 1.58 10.81
N GLN A 17 4.40 0.55 10.53
CA GLN A 17 4.86 -0.70 9.95
C GLN A 17 5.02 -0.58 8.43
N VAL A 18 4.35 0.35 7.76
CA VAL A 18 4.52 0.60 6.33
C VAL A 18 5.85 1.30 6.10
N ALA A 19 6.76 0.63 5.41
CA ALA A 19 8.08 1.16 5.12
C ALA A 19 8.15 1.88 3.78
N ASP A 20 7.43 1.36 2.79
CA ASP A 20 7.41 1.90 1.44
C ASP A 20 6.00 1.81 0.84
N LEU A 21 5.63 2.83 0.06
CA LEU A 21 4.40 2.88 -0.71
C LEU A 21 4.70 3.08 -2.21
N ARG A 22 3.90 2.45 -3.06
CA ARG A 22 3.88 2.68 -4.51
C ARG A 22 2.46 2.86 -4.98
N VAL A 23 2.25 3.87 -5.80
CA VAL A 23 0.94 4.19 -6.36
C VAL A 23 1.02 4.07 -7.88
N PHE A 24 0.08 3.35 -8.46
CA PHE A 24 -0.07 3.21 -9.90
C PHE A 24 -1.43 3.76 -10.31
N TYR A 25 -1.45 4.46 -11.44
CA TYR A 25 -2.64 5.09 -12.01
C TYR A 25 -2.92 4.47 -13.37
N THR A 26 -4.16 4.09 -13.61
CA THR A 26 -4.67 3.68 -14.93
C THR A 26 -6.02 4.32 -15.19
N THR A 27 -6.55 4.14 -16.38
CA THR A 27 -7.91 4.53 -16.73
C THR A 27 -8.85 3.32 -16.65
N PRO A 28 -10.18 3.51 -16.51
CA PRO A 28 -11.12 2.40 -16.49
C PRO A 28 -11.05 1.44 -17.71
N PRO A 29 -10.85 1.92 -18.95
CA PRO A 29 -10.65 1.02 -20.10
C PRO A 29 -9.40 0.14 -20.00
N GLU A 30 -8.39 0.59 -19.25
CA GLU A 30 -7.10 -0.06 -19.09
C GLU A 30 -6.96 -0.76 -17.72
N TRP A 31 -8.09 -1.14 -17.11
CA TRP A 31 -8.13 -1.76 -15.78
C TRP A 31 -7.31 -3.05 -15.71
N GLU A 32 -7.16 -3.77 -16.82
CA GLU A 32 -6.43 -5.05 -16.91
C GLU A 32 -4.94 -4.90 -16.51
N LYS A 33 -4.36 -3.70 -16.65
CA LYS A 33 -2.99 -3.40 -16.19
C LYS A 33 -2.81 -3.69 -14.70
N LEU A 34 -3.87 -3.61 -13.89
CA LEU A 34 -3.87 -3.95 -12.46
C LEU A 34 -3.44 -5.40 -12.20
N ILE A 35 -3.82 -6.34 -13.07
CA ILE A 35 -3.49 -7.76 -12.91
C ILE A 35 -1.98 -7.94 -13.06
N GLY A 36 -1.40 -7.34 -14.11
CA GLY A 36 0.04 -7.33 -14.35
C GLY A 36 0.81 -6.70 -13.19
N TRP A 37 0.38 -5.52 -12.74
CA TRP A 37 1.00 -4.85 -11.59
C TRP A 37 0.92 -5.69 -10.32
N ARG A 38 -0.22 -6.32 -10.05
CA ARG A 38 -0.37 -7.19 -8.87
C ARG A 38 0.61 -8.36 -8.92
N ALA A 39 0.78 -9.00 -10.07
CA ALA A 39 1.72 -10.10 -10.23
C ALA A 39 3.18 -9.64 -10.05
N ASP A 40 3.55 -8.50 -10.64
CA ASP A 40 4.90 -7.94 -10.54
C ASP A 40 5.25 -7.47 -9.13
N MET A 41 4.31 -6.77 -8.50
CA MET A 41 4.46 -6.26 -7.14
C MET A 41 4.55 -7.42 -6.16
N ARG A 42 3.68 -8.44 -6.27
CA ARG A 42 3.75 -9.63 -5.43
C ARG A 42 5.11 -10.36 -5.56
N ARG A 43 5.63 -10.52 -6.78
CA ARG A 43 6.98 -11.10 -7.01
C ARG A 43 8.10 -10.29 -6.35
N LYS A 44 7.93 -8.97 -6.25
CA LYS A 44 8.89 -8.06 -5.62
C LYS A 44 8.67 -7.91 -4.11
N GLY A 45 7.75 -8.68 -3.52
CA GLY A 45 7.41 -8.63 -2.10
C GLY A 45 6.58 -7.41 -1.70
N TRP A 46 5.79 -6.87 -2.62
CA TRP A 46 4.83 -5.79 -2.37
C TRP A 46 3.41 -6.36 -2.28
N ARG A 47 2.61 -5.79 -1.38
CA ARG A 47 1.21 -6.16 -1.18
C ARG A 47 0.31 -5.06 -1.71
N LEU A 48 -0.75 -5.45 -2.41
CA LEU A 48 -1.81 -4.52 -2.82
C LEU A 48 -2.62 -4.16 -1.58
N LEU A 49 -2.61 -2.88 -1.20
CA LEU A 49 -3.28 -2.36 -0.02
C LEU A 49 -4.68 -1.85 -0.34
N ARG A 50 -4.81 -1.10 -1.44
CA ARG A 50 -6.07 -0.47 -1.82
C ARG A 50 -6.15 -0.31 -3.33
N VAL A 51 -7.33 -0.52 -3.88
CA VAL A 51 -7.69 -0.07 -5.24
C VAL A 51 -8.86 0.88 -5.10
N THR A 52 -8.77 2.04 -5.73
CA THR A 52 -9.87 3.00 -5.81
C THR A 52 -10.20 3.19 -7.28
N SER A 53 -11.43 2.92 -7.67
CA SER A 53 -11.93 3.13 -9.03
C SER A 53 -12.87 4.33 -9.06
N GLY A 54 -12.55 5.30 -9.90
CA GLY A 54 -13.41 6.42 -10.26
C GLY A 54 -13.86 6.34 -11.71
N SER A 55 -14.62 7.34 -12.16
CA SER A 55 -15.11 7.44 -13.54
C SER A 55 -14.01 7.74 -14.57
N ILE A 56 -12.91 8.35 -14.13
CA ILE A 56 -11.81 8.81 -15.00
C ILE A 56 -10.49 8.09 -14.73
N GLU A 57 -10.31 7.53 -13.53
CA GLU A 57 -9.07 6.88 -13.14
C GLU A 57 -9.31 5.69 -12.21
N ILE A 58 -8.37 4.76 -12.22
CA ILE A 58 -8.23 3.73 -11.21
C ILE A 58 -6.85 3.86 -10.60
N VAL A 59 -6.82 3.90 -9.27
CA VAL A 59 -5.61 4.08 -8.47
C VAL A 59 -5.36 2.80 -7.67
N ALA A 60 -4.18 2.21 -7.83
CA ALA A 60 -3.73 1.06 -7.06
C ALA A 60 -2.58 1.44 -6.13
N VAL A 61 -2.78 1.24 -4.84
CA VAL A 61 -1.81 1.49 -3.79
C VAL A 61 -1.23 0.17 -3.32
N PHE A 62 0.09 0.05 -3.44
CA PHE A 62 0.87 -1.06 -2.92
C PHE A 62 1.74 -0.58 -1.76
N GLY A 63 2.00 -1.48 -0.81
CA GLY A 63 2.93 -1.22 0.27
C GLY A 63 3.82 -2.40 0.58
N ARG A 64 4.92 -2.10 1.26
CA ARG A 64 5.76 -3.06 1.96
C ARG A 64 5.84 -2.68 3.42
N THR A 65 5.77 -3.68 4.28
CA THR A 65 6.02 -3.49 5.70
C THR A 65 7.52 -3.50 6.01
N LYS A 66 7.92 -2.90 7.14
CA LYS A 66 9.30 -2.97 7.66
C LYS A 66 9.73 -4.42 7.87
N ALA A 67 8.83 -5.29 8.32
CA ALA A 67 9.09 -6.72 8.45
C ALA A 67 9.43 -7.37 7.09
N GLU A 68 8.66 -7.09 6.03
CA GLU A 68 8.94 -7.59 4.67
C GLU A 68 10.21 -6.99 4.03
N LEU A 69 10.64 -5.80 4.46
CA LEU A 69 11.95 -5.25 4.10
C LEU A 69 13.10 -5.94 4.83
N LEU A 70 12.91 -6.24 6.12
CA LEU A 70 13.91 -6.89 6.97
C LEU A 70 14.11 -8.36 6.58
N ASP A 71 13.04 -9.09 6.29
CA ASP A 71 13.05 -10.46 5.77
C ASP A 71 13.91 -10.56 4.50
N ARG A 72 13.73 -9.63 3.55
CA ARG A 72 14.55 -9.59 2.32
C ARG A 72 16.01 -9.16 2.56
N LYS A 73 16.32 -8.48 3.66
CA LYS A 73 17.69 -8.09 4.01
C LYS A 73 18.44 -9.22 4.71
N GLY A 74 17.73 -10.16 5.37
CA GLY A 74 18.35 -11.32 6.04
C GLY A 74 18.78 -12.43 5.08
N ASP A 75 18.27 -12.44 3.85
CA ASP A 75 18.58 -13.43 2.81
C ASP A 75 19.80 -13.05 1.93
N ARG A 76 20.53 -11.98 2.27
CA ARG A 76 21.68 -11.46 1.49
C ARG A 76 22.98 -11.46 2.26
#